data_AF-A0A3P6QFZ4-F1
#
_entry.id   AF-A0A3P6QFZ4-F1
#
_cell.length_a   1.000
_cell.length_b   1.000
_cell.length_c   1.000
_cell.angle_alpha   90.00
_cell.angle_beta   90.00
_cell.angle_gamma   90.00
#
_symmetry.space_group_name_H-M   'P 1'
#
loop_
_entity.id
_entity.type
_entity.pdbx_description
1 polymer ?
#
loop_
_entity_poly.entity_id
_entity_poly.type
_entity_poly.pdbx_seq_one_letter_code
_entity_poly.pdbx_strand_id
1 'polypeptide(L)'
;MAYVSCVKQALGATRMWPGKLRIYRRAHGWVRDGFFTTDKWCDYDFMLHGWKLQTVGDEGWESPFRKNLDPSKCGNGTKGWDWIPTKHVNVTVIKNELAPIEKNAGDTFPNAARGLVYLAMPDVGKCYPDCDKDL
;
A
#
# COMPACT_ATOMS: atom_id res chain seq x y z
N MET A 1 6.26 -4.19 -13.11
CA MET A 1 6.29 -4.87 -11.79
C MET A 1 7.09 -6.18 -11.87
N ALA A 2 8.41 -6.11 -12.04
CA ALA A 2 9.16 -7.31 -12.45
C ALA A 2 9.95 -8.02 -11.35
N TYR A 3 10.11 -7.46 -10.14
CA TYR A 3 11.11 -8.00 -9.19
C TYR A 3 10.57 -8.73 -7.95
N VAL A 4 9.26 -8.68 -7.67
CA VAL A 4 8.71 -9.21 -6.39
C VAL A 4 8.04 -10.58 -6.52
N SER A 5 7.68 -11.00 -7.75
CA SER A 5 6.96 -12.26 -7.98
C SER A 5 7.84 -13.49 -7.74
N CYS A 6 9.11 -13.49 -8.17
CA CYS A 6 10.00 -14.64 -8.01
C CYS A 6 10.27 -14.95 -6.53
N VAL A 7 10.44 -13.92 -5.70
CA VAL A 7 10.64 -14.07 -4.25
C VAL A 7 9.37 -14.62 -3.59
N LYS A 8 8.19 -14.10 -3.96
CA LYS A 8 6.89 -14.59 -3.44
C LYS A 8 6.62 -16.04 -3.86
N GLN A 9 7.09 -16.48 -5.03
CA GLN A 9 7.02 -17.89 -5.46
C GLN A 9 8.03 -18.77 -4.73
N ALA A 10 9.29 -18.33 -4.62
CA ALA A 10 10.37 -19.08 -4.00
C ALA A 10 10.15 -19.32 -2.51
N LEU A 11 9.56 -18.35 -1.80
CA LEU A 11 9.21 -18.47 -0.38
C LEU A 11 7.88 -19.22 -0.15
N GLY A 12 7.16 -19.57 -1.22
CA GLY A 12 5.84 -20.19 -1.16
C GLY A 12 4.77 -19.29 -0.56
N ALA A 13 3.60 -19.86 -0.27
CA ALA A 13 2.52 -19.19 0.47
C ALA A 13 2.87 -18.92 1.95
N THR A 14 4.06 -19.33 2.40
CA THR A 14 4.53 -19.17 3.78
C THR A 14 4.85 -17.70 4.06
N ARG A 15 3.83 -16.97 4.49
CA ARG A 15 3.92 -15.55 4.84
C ARG A 15 4.47 -15.28 6.24
N MET A 16 4.57 -16.33 7.06
CA MET A 16 4.97 -16.26 8.46
C MET A 16 6.12 -17.22 8.70
N TRP A 17 7.32 -16.69 8.90
CA TRP A 17 8.38 -17.41 9.59
C TRP A 17 8.30 -17.09 11.08
N PRO A 18 8.03 -18.10 11.95
CA PRO A 18 7.85 -17.89 13.37
C PRO A 18 8.98 -17.04 13.97
N GLY A 19 8.64 -15.84 14.42
CA GLY A 19 9.55 -14.91 15.10
C GLY A 19 10.69 -14.31 14.27
N LYS A 20 10.74 -14.52 12.93
CA LYS A 20 11.89 -14.09 12.11
C LYS A 20 11.53 -13.20 10.91
N LEU A 21 10.48 -13.53 10.16
CA LEU A 21 10.12 -12.79 8.94
C LEU A 21 8.62 -12.89 8.68
N ARG A 22 7.95 -11.75 8.45
CA ARG A 22 6.57 -11.70 7.99
C ARG A 22 6.49 -11.01 6.63
N ILE A 23 5.97 -11.71 5.63
CA ILE A 23 5.73 -11.17 4.29
C ILE A 23 4.28 -10.69 4.24
N TYR A 24 4.10 -9.38 4.22
CA TYR A 24 2.79 -8.76 4.05
C TYR A 24 2.32 -8.88 2.58
N ARG A 25 1.00 -8.94 2.40
CA ARG A 25 0.37 -8.83 1.07
C ARG A 25 0.70 -7.46 0.45
N ARG A 26 0.62 -7.32 -0.87
CA ARG A 26 0.82 -6.00 -1.51
C ARG A 26 -0.24 -5.04 -1.00
N ALA A 27 0.09 -3.78 -0.70
CA ALA A 27 -0.83 -2.83 -0.06
C ALA A 27 -1.28 -3.27 1.36
N HIS A 28 -0.54 -4.19 1.95
CA HIS A 28 -0.69 -4.67 3.32
C HIS A 28 0.61 -4.49 4.09
N GLY A 29 0.48 -4.39 5.42
CA GLY A 29 1.57 -4.10 6.33
C GLY A 29 1.57 -2.65 6.78
N TRP A 30 2.54 -2.31 7.62
CA TRP A 30 2.76 -0.95 8.12
C TRP A 30 3.04 0.08 7.00
N VAL A 31 3.14 -0.36 5.73
CA VAL A 31 3.49 0.49 4.61
C VAL A 31 2.61 0.16 3.40
N ARG A 32 1.76 1.11 2.97
CA ARG A 32 0.93 0.99 1.76
C ARG A 32 1.48 1.91 0.67
N ASP A 33 1.52 1.43 -0.58
CA ASP A 33 1.95 2.27 -1.70
C ASP A 33 0.84 3.29 -2.05
N GLY A 34 1.15 4.58 -1.90
CA GLY A 34 0.23 5.70 -2.06
C GLY A 34 -0.31 5.85 -3.48
N PHE A 35 0.44 5.35 -4.49
CA PHE A 35 0.02 5.37 -5.89
C PHE A 35 -1.36 4.72 -6.08
N PHE A 36 -1.65 3.63 -5.34
CA PHE A 36 -2.91 2.90 -5.48
C PHE A 36 -4.15 3.68 -5.01
N THR A 37 -3.97 4.78 -4.29
CA THR A 37 -5.10 5.58 -3.79
C THR A 37 -4.93 7.07 -4.07
N THR A 38 -4.12 7.42 -5.07
CA THR A 38 -3.81 8.82 -5.40
C THR A 38 -3.28 9.59 -4.17
N ASP A 39 -2.41 8.93 -3.41
CA ASP A 39 -1.83 9.35 -2.13
C ASP A 39 -2.83 9.70 -1.03
N LYS A 40 -4.08 9.23 -1.16
CA LYS A 40 -5.03 9.27 -0.05
C LYS A 40 -4.60 8.29 1.04
N TRP A 41 -4.88 8.62 2.30
CA TRP A 41 -4.50 7.83 3.46
C TRP A 41 -5.56 7.88 4.56
N CYS A 42 -5.53 6.91 5.46
CA CYS A 42 -6.44 6.79 6.59
C CYS A 42 -5.69 6.40 7.87
N ASP A 43 -6.37 6.36 9.01
CA ASP A 43 -5.75 6.12 10.31
C ASP A 43 -5.15 4.71 10.49
N TYR A 44 -5.46 3.78 9.58
CA TYR A 44 -4.87 2.44 9.54
C TYR A 44 -3.53 2.40 8.77
N ASP A 45 -3.16 3.48 8.09
CA ASP A 45 -1.88 3.59 7.40
C ASP A 45 -0.79 4.07 8.38
N PHE A 46 0.24 3.25 8.58
CA PHE A 46 1.40 3.62 9.42
C PHE A 46 2.47 4.38 8.62
N MET A 47 2.65 4.06 7.34
CA MET A 47 3.59 4.71 6.43
C MET A 47 3.06 4.62 4.99
N LEU A 48 3.26 5.68 4.22
CA LEU A 48 2.92 5.71 2.80
C LEU A 48 4.21 5.48 1.99
N HIS A 49 4.32 4.30 1.38
CA HIS A 49 5.36 4.00 0.40
C HIS A 49 5.05 4.75 -0.90
N GLY A 50 6.08 5.09 -1.67
CA GLY A 50 5.91 5.83 -2.93
C GLY A 50 6.50 7.23 -2.91
N TRP A 51 6.92 7.72 -1.74
CA TRP A 51 7.76 8.92 -1.63
C TRP A 51 9.20 8.59 -2.06
N LYS A 52 9.39 8.37 -3.37
CA LYS A 52 10.71 8.07 -3.95
C LYS A 52 11.58 9.30 -4.13
N LEU A 53 10.94 10.47 -4.24
CA LEU A 53 11.60 11.75 -4.42
C LEU A 53 11.87 12.39 -3.06
N GLN A 54 12.98 13.11 -2.93
CA GLN A 54 13.32 13.80 -1.68
C GLN A 54 12.44 15.03 -1.41
N THR A 55 11.69 15.48 -2.43
CA THR A 55 10.92 16.71 -2.39
C THR A 55 9.47 16.47 -2.81
N VAL A 56 8.54 17.01 -2.03
CA VAL A 56 7.10 17.01 -2.31
C VAL A 56 6.80 17.81 -3.58
N GLY A 57 6.01 17.23 -4.49
CA GLY A 57 5.61 17.85 -5.76
C GLY A 57 6.70 17.84 -6.84
N ASP A 58 7.86 17.26 -6.56
CA ASP A 58 8.94 17.12 -7.54
C ASP A 58 8.50 16.22 -8.70
N GLU A 59 8.92 16.59 -9.92
CA GLU A 59 8.47 15.98 -11.19
C GLU A 59 6.93 15.84 -11.36
N GLY A 60 6.14 16.62 -10.61
CA GLY A 60 4.68 16.55 -10.65
C GLY A 60 4.08 15.33 -9.96
N TRP A 61 4.86 14.61 -9.14
CA TRP A 61 4.32 13.51 -8.34
C TRP A 61 3.32 14.04 -7.32
N GLU A 62 2.20 13.33 -7.23
CA GLU A 62 1.19 13.56 -6.21
C GLU A 62 1.79 13.35 -4.80
N SER A 63 1.19 14.00 -3.80
CA SER A 63 1.65 13.88 -2.42
C SER A 63 0.50 14.03 -1.42
N PRO A 64 0.55 13.34 -0.28
CA PRO A 64 -0.37 13.62 0.82
C PRO A 64 -0.02 14.93 1.54
N PHE A 65 1.18 15.49 1.31
CA PHE A 65 1.70 16.65 2.01
C PHE A 65 1.76 17.89 1.12
N ARG A 66 1.65 19.07 1.73
CA ARG A 66 1.81 20.35 1.03
C ARG A 66 3.27 20.71 0.77
N LYS A 67 4.18 20.16 1.58
CA LYS A 67 5.62 20.42 1.56
C LYS A 67 6.36 19.29 2.28
N ASN A 68 7.68 19.30 2.15
CA ASN A 68 8.55 18.38 2.87
C ASN A 68 8.29 18.43 4.37
N LEU A 69 8.34 17.25 5.00
CA LEU A 69 8.25 17.12 6.45
C LEU A 69 9.42 17.87 7.10
N ASP A 70 9.10 18.68 8.10
CA ASP A 70 10.07 19.40 8.91
C ASP A 70 10.34 18.60 10.19
N PRO A 71 11.53 17.97 10.34
CA PRO A 71 11.84 17.13 11.49
C PRO A 71 11.73 17.87 12.82
N SER A 72 11.91 19.20 12.83
CA SER A 72 11.77 20.01 14.04
C SER A 72 10.33 20.11 14.54
N LYS A 73 9.35 19.80 13.68
CA LYS A 73 7.91 19.82 14.01
C LYS A 73 7.35 18.45 14.38
N CYS A 74 8.14 17.39 14.33
CA CYS A 74 7.67 16.04 14.68
C CYS A 74 7.06 16.00 16.08
N GLY A 75 5.87 15.42 16.20
CA GLY A 75 5.14 15.29 17.46
C GLY A 75 4.40 13.96 17.58
N ASN A 76 3.63 13.80 18.65
CA ASN A 76 2.86 12.59 18.86
C ASN A 76 1.69 12.47 17.86
N GLY A 77 1.50 11.26 17.32
CA GLY A 77 0.51 10.96 16.30
C GLY A 77 0.74 11.80 15.05
N THR A 78 -0.27 12.56 14.68
CA THR A 78 -0.32 13.32 13.43
C THR A 78 0.09 14.79 13.63
N LYS A 79 0.52 15.16 14.85
CA LYS A 79 1.00 16.52 15.14
C LYS A 79 2.28 16.83 14.37
N GLY A 80 2.29 17.98 13.72
CA GLY A 80 3.44 18.49 12.96
C GLY A 80 3.48 18.08 11.49
N TRP A 81 2.57 17.21 11.07
CA TRP A 81 2.44 16.83 9.66
C TRP A 81 1.59 17.88 8.93
N ASP A 82 2.12 18.45 7.87
CA ASP A 82 1.41 19.42 7.03
C ASP A 82 0.74 18.72 5.84
N TRP A 83 -0.23 17.86 6.13
CA TRP A 83 -0.96 17.12 5.10
C TRP A 83 -2.04 17.98 4.44
N ILE A 84 -2.44 17.55 3.25
CA ILE A 84 -3.59 18.09 2.52
C ILE A 84 -4.85 17.44 3.11
N PRO A 85 -5.79 18.21 3.70
CA PRO A 85 -6.95 17.64 4.40
C PRO A 85 -7.79 16.69 3.54
N THR A 86 -7.90 16.95 2.24
CA THR A 86 -8.66 16.10 1.30
C THR A 86 -7.98 14.77 0.97
N LYS A 87 -6.70 14.60 1.36
CA LYS A 87 -5.96 13.34 1.21
C LYS A 87 -6.15 12.41 2.41
N HIS A 88 -6.58 12.92 3.57
CA HIS A 88 -7.00 12.08 4.69
C HIS A 88 -8.46 11.68 4.52
N VAL A 89 -8.74 10.39 4.46
CA VAL A 89 -10.04 9.84 4.11
C VAL A 89 -10.43 8.68 5.01
N ASN A 90 -11.73 8.36 5.02
CA ASN A 90 -12.23 7.16 5.68
C ASN A 90 -11.70 5.89 5.01
N VAL A 91 -11.52 4.85 5.81
CA VAL A 91 -11.07 3.53 5.36
C VAL A 91 -11.89 2.95 4.20
N THR A 92 -13.20 3.24 4.14
CA THR A 92 -14.07 2.80 3.05
C THR A 92 -13.63 3.36 1.69
N VAL A 93 -13.12 4.60 1.64
CA VAL A 93 -12.60 5.20 0.41
C VAL A 93 -11.37 4.44 -0.06
N ILE A 94 -10.44 4.15 0.85
CA ILE A 94 -9.23 3.35 0.57
C ILE A 94 -9.62 1.97 0.01
N LYS A 95 -10.58 1.27 0.64
CA LYS A 95 -11.07 -0.04 0.16
C LYS A 95 -11.64 0.03 -1.26
N ASN A 96 -12.46 1.05 -1.52
CA ASN A 96 -13.12 1.25 -2.81
C ASN A 96 -12.13 1.59 -3.93
N GLU A 97 -10.98 2.17 -3.62
CA GLU A 97 -9.93 2.46 -4.60
C GLU A 97 -8.99 1.27 -4.81
N LEU A 98 -8.67 0.52 -3.75
CA LEU A 98 -7.81 -0.67 -3.85
C LEU A 98 -8.45 -1.80 -4.66
N ALA A 99 -9.73 -2.11 -4.40
CA ALA A 99 -10.37 -3.29 -4.99
C ALA A 99 -10.42 -3.28 -6.54
N PRO A 100 -10.79 -2.17 -7.22
CA PRO A 100 -10.78 -2.09 -8.67
C PRO A 100 -9.38 -2.20 -9.27
N ILE A 101 -8.36 -1.59 -8.64
CA ILE A 101 -6.99 -1.63 -9.17
C ILE A 101 -6.41 -3.03 -9.05
N GLU A 102 -6.64 -3.72 -7.94
CA GLU A 102 -6.23 -5.12 -7.78
C GLU A 102 -6.94 -6.02 -8.79
N LYS A 103 -8.24 -5.83 -8.96
CA LYS A 103 -9.03 -6.58 -9.95
C LYS A 103 -8.48 -6.35 -11.36
N ASN A 104 -8.28 -5.10 -11.74
CA ASN A 104 -7.73 -4.74 -13.05
C ASN A 104 -6.31 -5.30 -13.24
N ALA A 105 -5.46 -5.28 -12.21
CA ALA A 105 -4.13 -5.86 -12.28
C ALA A 105 -4.18 -7.39 -12.52
N GLY A 106 -5.15 -8.09 -11.92
CA GLY A 106 -5.37 -9.52 -12.20
C GLY A 106 -5.95 -9.78 -13.60
N ASP A 107 -6.93 -8.98 -14.01
CA ASP A 107 -7.63 -9.11 -15.30
C ASP A 107 -6.73 -8.76 -16.49
N THR A 108 -5.73 -7.89 -16.31
CA THR A 108 -4.81 -7.45 -17.38
C THR A 108 -3.48 -8.19 -17.39
N PHE A 109 -3.18 -8.99 -16.36
CA PHE A 109 -1.94 -9.77 -16.33
C PHE A 109 -1.90 -10.77 -17.50
N PRO A 110 -0.74 -11.06 -18.12
CA PRO A 110 -0.66 -12.03 -19.21
C PRO A 110 -1.21 -13.40 -18.82
N ASN A 111 -1.99 -14.04 -19.71
CA ASN A 111 -2.65 -15.33 -19.43
C ASN A 111 -1.69 -16.41 -18.92
N ALA A 112 -0.48 -16.49 -19.50
CA ALA A 112 0.56 -17.44 -19.07
C ALA A 112 1.00 -17.27 -17.60
N ALA A 113 0.81 -16.07 -17.03
CA ALA A 113 1.16 -15.75 -15.65
C ALA A 113 -0.05 -15.74 -14.69
N ARG A 114 -1.30 -15.88 -15.19
CA ARG A 114 -2.51 -15.97 -14.35
C ARG A 114 -2.68 -17.28 -13.60
N GLY A 115 -1.87 -18.30 -13.90
CA GLY A 115 -1.80 -19.53 -13.09
C GLY A 115 -1.32 -19.30 -11.65
N LEU A 116 -0.78 -18.10 -11.36
CA LEU A 116 -0.34 -17.71 -10.03
C LEU A 116 -1.50 -17.07 -9.25
N VAL A 117 -2.00 -17.78 -8.23
CA VAL A 117 -3.18 -17.43 -7.44
C VAL A 117 -3.13 -16.01 -6.86
N TYR A 118 -1.94 -15.54 -6.45
CA TYR A 118 -1.74 -14.20 -5.87
C TYR A 118 -1.67 -13.07 -6.91
N LEU A 119 -1.70 -13.40 -8.21
CA LEU A 119 -1.84 -12.45 -9.31
C LEU A 119 -3.26 -12.43 -9.87
N ALA A 120 -4.02 -13.52 -9.72
CA ALA A 120 -5.35 -13.68 -10.30
C ALA A 120 -6.52 -13.32 -9.36
N MET A 121 -6.26 -13.10 -8.07
CA MET A 121 -7.31 -12.75 -7.10
C MET A 121 -7.02 -11.43 -6.38
N PRO A 122 -8.06 -10.65 -6.01
CA PRO A 122 -7.91 -9.48 -5.15
C PRO A 122 -7.24 -9.88 -3.83
N ASP A 123 -6.15 -9.19 -3.49
CA ASP A 123 -5.30 -9.56 -2.36
C ASP A 123 -5.76 -8.86 -1.08
N VAL A 124 -6.17 -7.58 -1.16
CA VAL A 124 -6.39 -6.73 0.01
C VAL A 124 -7.64 -5.86 -0.07
N GLY A 125 -8.08 -5.45 -1.27
CA GLY A 125 -9.21 -4.53 -1.44
C GLY A 125 -10.53 -5.02 -0.82
N LYS A 126 -10.71 -6.34 -0.66
CA LYS A 126 -11.91 -6.94 -0.03
C LYS A 126 -11.88 -6.92 1.49
N CYS A 127 -10.70 -7.00 2.08
CA CYS A 127 -10.54 -7.31 3.51
C CYS A 127 -9.79 -6.23 4.29
N TYR A 128 -9.21 -5.21 3.64
CA TYR A 128 -8.54 -4.09 4.31
C TYR A 128 -9.46 -3.44 5.36
N PRO A 129 -8.92 -3.03 6.54
CA PRO A 129 -7.53 -3.19 7.00
C PRO A 129 -7.28 -4.54 7.70
N ASP A 130 -8.30 -5.39 7.78
CA ASP A 130 -8.38 -6.58 8.64
C ASP A 130 -8.14 -7.91 7.90
N CYS A 131 -7.34 -7.93 6.83
CA CYS A 131 -7.17 -9.14 6.00
C CYS A 131 -6.57 -10.36 6.70
N ASP A 132 -6.07 -10.19 7.92
CA ASP A 132 -5.47 -11.25 8.73
C ASP A 132 -6.30 -11.55 10.01
N LYS A 133 -7.56 -11.06 10.14
CA LYS A 133 -8.41 -11.32 11.33
C LYS A 133 -8.79 -12.79 11.54
N ASP A 134 -8.74 -13.60 10.48
CA ASP A 134 -9.11 -15.02 10.49
C ASP A 134 -7.92 -15.97 10.25
N LEU A 135 -6.67 -15.50 10.46
CA LEU A 135 -5.44 -16.31 10.34
C LEU A 135 -4.94 -16.85 11.68
#